data_AF-A0A7X7QHN1-F1
#
_entry.id   AF-A0A7X7QHN1-F1
#
_cell.length_a   1.000
_cell.length_b   1.000
_cell.length_c   1.000
_cell.angle_alpha   90.00
_cell.angle_beta   90.00
_cell.angle_gamma   90.00
#
_symmetry.space_group_name_H-M   'P 1'
#
loop_
_entity.id
_entity.type
_entity.pdbx_description
1 polymer ?
#
loop_
_entity_poly.entity_id
_entity_poly.type
_entity_poly.pdbx_seq_one_letter_code
_entity_poly.pdbx_strand_id
1 'polypeptide(L)' 'MGGKRKSFSAEFKAKVALEAIRGISTTAEIASRHKVHPNQIAKWKKQALENMAALFESS' A
#
# COMPACT_ATOMS: atom_id res chain seq x y z
N MET A 1 -1.14 15.84 22.12
CA MET A 1 -1.31 16.35 20.74
C MET A 1 -1.53 15.18 19.79
N GLY A 2 -2.78 14.93 19.38
CA GLY A 2 -3.09 13.86 18.44
C GLY A 2 -2.70 14.27 17.02
N GLY A 3 -1.54 13.80 16.54
CA GLY A 3 -1.11 14.03 15.17
C GLY A 3 -2.19 13.54 14.21
N LYS A 4 -2.73 14.44 13.37
CA LYS A 4 -3.70 14.11 12.32
C LYS A 4 -3.09 13.00 11.45
N ARG A 5 -3.53 11.76 11.67
CA ARG A 5 -3.24 10.64 10.77
C ARG A 5 -3.78 11.04 9.42
N LYS A 6 -2.91 11.23 8.43
CA LYS A 6 -3.32 11.30 7.03
C LYS A 6 -3.98 9.96 6.69
N SER A 7 -5.30 9.92 6.76
CA SER A 7 -6.08 8.76 6.35
C SER A 7 -6.09 8.73 4.84
N PHE A 8 -5.38 7.77 4.27
CA PHE A 8 -5.49 7.43 2.85
C PHE A 8 -6.70 6.50 2.66
N SER A 9 -7.51 6.77 1.63
CA SER A 9 -8.64 5.92 1.24
C SER A 9 -8.19 4.51 0.91
N ALA A 10 -9.07 3.53 1.10
CA ALA A 10 -8.79 2.12 0.80
C ALA A 10 -8.35 1.92 -0.65
N GLU A 11 -9.02 2.56 -1.62
CA GLU A 11 -8.64 2.55 -3.04
C GLU A 11 -7.23 3.08 -3.27
N PHE A 12 -6.84 4.16 -2.59
CA PHE A 12 -5.50 4.73 -2.74
C PHE A 12 -4.43 3.77 -2.23
N LYS A 13 -4.65 3.16 -1.06
CA LYS A 13 -3.75 2.15 -0.50
C LYS A 13 -3.65 0.94 -1.41
N ALA A 14 -4.77 0.47 -1.97
CA ALA A 14 -4.80 -0.65 -2.90
C ALA A 14 -4.04 -0.32 -4.20
N LYS A 15 -4.22 0.86 -4.77
CA LYS A 15 -3.49 1.31 -5.97
C LYS A 15 -1.99 1.36 -5.73
N VAL A 16 -1.56 1.99 -4.64
CA VAL A 16 -0.14 2.10 -4.25
C VAL A 16 0.46 0.73 -3.96
N ALA A 17 -0.26 -0.14 -3.24
CA ALA A 17 0.17 -1.51 -2.96
C ALA A 17 0.29 -2.33 -4.25
N LEU A 18 -0.68 -2.24 -5.15
CA LEU A 18 -0.68 -2.95 -6.44
C LEU A 18 0.47 -2.49 -7.33
N GLU A 19 0.75 -1.18 -7.39
CA GLU A 19 1.91 -0.64 -8.11
C GLU A 19 3.24 -1.18 -7.53
N ALA A 20 3.33 -1.27 -6.20
CA ALA A 20 4.48 -1.86 -5.50
C ALA A 20 4.57 -3.40 -5.59
N ILE A 21 3.46 -4.10 -5.87
CA ILE A 21 3.42 -5.54 -6.12
C ILE A 21 3.83 -5.83 -7.57
N ARG A 22 3.33 -5.04 -8.53
CA ARG A 22 3.64 -5.18 -9.97
C ARG A 22 5.11 -4.92 -10.30
N GLY A 23 5.84 -4.22 -9.43
CA GLY A 23 7.27 -3.98 -9.60
C GLY A 23 7.61 -2.98 -10.72
N ILE A 24 6.61 -2.26 -11.24
CA ILE A 24 6.77 -1.26 -12.31
C ILE A 24 7.54 -0.02 -11.79
N SER A 25 7.43 0.27 -10.49
CA SER A 25 8.14 1.36 -9.84
C SER A 25 8.63 0.92 -8.48
N THR A 26 9.80 1.40 -8.08
CA THR A 26 10.35 1.09 -6.75
C THR A 26 9.49 1.72 -5.66
N THR A 27 9.48 1.13 -4.47
CA THR A 27 8.80 1.70 -3.28
C THR A 27 9.23 3.14 -3.00
N ALA A 28 10.48 3.50 -3.32
CA ALA A 28 11.02 4.85 -3.19
C ALA A 28 10.46 5.83 -4.23
N GLU A 29 10.28 5.41 -5.48
CA GLU A 29 9.65 6.23 -6.52
C GLU A 29 8.16 6.45 -6.25
N ILE A 30 7.45 5.38 -5.86
CA ILE A 30 6.03 5.47 -5.50
C ILE A 30 5.87 6.38 -4.27
N ALA A 31 6.77 6.27 -3.28
CA ALA A 31 6.81 7.17 -2.13
C ALA A 31 6.97 8.63 -2.53
N SER A 32 7.87 8.92 -3.47
CA SER A 32 8.13 10.27 -3.98
C SER A 32 6.94 10.81 -4.79
N ARG A 33 6.37 9.98 -5.67
CA ARG A 33 5.23 10.34 -6.54
C ARG A 33 3.95 10.60 -5.75
N HIS A 34 3.66 9.73 -4.78
CA HIS A 34 2.43 9.79 -4.00
C HIS A 34 2.59 10.58 -2.69
N LYS A 35 3.79 11.07 -2.39
CA LYS A 35 4.17 11.72 -1.12
C LYS A 35 3.81 10.85 0.10
N VAL A 36 4.02 9.55 -0.05
CA VAL A 36 3.76 8.54 0.98
C VAL A 36 5.09 8.07 1.53
N HIS A 37 5.19 7.84 2.83
CA HIS A 37 6.40 7.28 3.41
C HIS A 37 6.61 5.83 2.92
N PRO A 38 7.82 5.43 2.47
CA PRO A 38 8.06 4.08 1.93
C PRO A 38 7.67 2.97 2.90
N ASN A 39 7.83 3.20 4.22
CA ASN A 39 7.39 2.28 5.26
C ASN A 39 5.85 2.04 5.27
N GLN A 40 5.05 3.05 4.91
CA GLN A 40 3.59 2.88 4.76
C GLN A 40 3.24 2.06 3.52
N ILE A 41 3.99 2.23 2.43
CA ILE A 41 3.79 1.45 1.20
C ILE A 41 4.15 -0.01 1.44
N ALA A 42 5.25 -0.29 2.14
CA ALA A 42 5.62 -1.65 2.55
C ALA A 42 4.51 -2.31 3.39
N LYS A 43 3.94 -1.55 4.33
CA LYS A 43 2.78 -2.02 5.13
C LYS A 43 1.57 -2.32 4.26
N TRP A 44 1.20 -1.43 3.33
CA TRP A 44 0.05 -1.65 2.45
C TRP A 44 0.27 -2.78 1.46
N LYS A 45 1.50 -2.96 0.97
CA LYS A 45 1.88 -4.10 0.14
C LYS A 45 1.66 -5.42 0.88
N LYS A 46 2.14 -5.51 2.13
CA LYS A 46 1.93 -6.69 2.97
C LYS A 46 0.43 -6.93 3.23
N GLN A 47 -0.31 -5.89 3.63
CA GLN A 47 -1.75 -5.99 3.84
C GLN A 47 -2.50 -6.42 2.57
N ALA A 48 -2.13 -5.90 1.40
CA ALA A 48 -2.76 -6.29 0.13
C ALA A 48 -2.48 -7.75 -0.20
N LEU A 49 -1.26 -8.25 0.01
CA LEU A 49 -0.92 -9.67 -0.19
C LEU A 49 -1.65 -10.58 0.79
N GLU A 50 -1.71 -10.23 2.07
CA GLU A 50 -2.43 -11.00 3.10
C GLU A 50 -3.93 -11.03 2.84
N ASN A 51 -4.54 -9.89 2.48
CA ASN A 51 -5.96 -9.84 2.14
C ASN A 51 -6.24 -10.57 0.81
N MET A 52 -5.36 -10.47 -0.19
CA MET A 52 -5.51 -11.25 -1.43
C MET A 52 -5.41 -12.75 -1.16
N ALA A 53 -4.43 -13.21 -0.37
CA ALA A 53 -4.30 -14.62 -0.01
C ALA A 53 -5.56 -15.11 0.72
N ALA A 54 -6.08 -14.34 1.67
CA ALA A 54 -7.33 -14.66 2.37
C ALA A 54 -8.55 -14.71 1.44
N LEU A 55 -8.60 -13.89 0.38
CA LEU A 55 -9.67 -13.94 -0.63
C LEU A 55 -9.63 -15.22 -1.46
N PHE A 56 -8.46 -15.81 -1.68
CA PHE A 56 -8.30 -17.08 -2.41
C PHE A 56 -8.36 -18.32 -1.50
N GLU A 57 -8.16 -18.18 -0.19
CA GLU A 57 -8.23 -19.28 0.78
C GLU A 57 -9.68 -19.72 1.11
N SER A 58 -10.68 -18.87 0.85
CA SER A 58 -12.09 -19.18 1.11
C SER A 58 -12.81 -19.90 -0.06
N SER A 59 -12.09 -20.62 -0.92
CA SER A 59 -12.68 -21.38 -2.04
C SER A 59 -12.57 -22.90 -1.89
#